data_AF-H6RNG8-F1
#
_entry.id   AF-H6RNG8-F1
#
_cell.length_a   1.000
_cell.length_b   1.000
_cell.length_c   1.000
_cell.angle_alpha   90.00
_cell.angle_beta   90.00
_cell.angle_gamma   90.00
#
_symmetry.space_group_name_H-M   'P 1'
#
loop_
_entity.id
_entity.type
_entity.pdbx_description
1 polymer ?
#
loop_
_entity_poly.entity_id
_entity_poly.type
_entity_poly.pdbx_seq_one_letter_code
_entity_poly.pdbx_strand_id
1 'polypeptide(L)'
;MSAPDPPQDRPSRPDETATASEGTPAPVDVSVDTRAVTAVAVLLAGPVISSVHFLLVYLVVEAGCTGDGPGLGLFDPPVPTVVTLVATAVAALACAATAWWGFARWRAIGRARPDAGTEELVDRRPLAFGGFLLSLLGLATVLFVGLPALFLQACA
;
A
#
# COMPACT_ATOMS: atom_id res chain seq x y z
N MET A 1 -48.44 -48.00 -10.73
CA MET A 1 -48.73 -47.71 -9.32
C MET A 1 -47.40 -47.35 -8.68
N SER A 2 -47.22 -46.08 -8.34
CA SER A 2 -45.99 -45.54 -7.72
C SER A 2 -46.12 -45.52 -6.20
N ALA A 3 -45.06 -45.92 -5.50
CA ALA A 3 -44.82 -45.71 -4.07
C ALA A 3 -43.29 -45.91 -3.81
N PRO A 4 -42.72 -45.40 -2.70
CA PRO A 4 -42.12 -44.07 -2.61
C PRO A 4 -40.59 -44.09 -2.32
N ASP A 5 -39.91 -42.97 -2.60
CA ASP A 5 -38.50 -42.73 -2.27
C ASP A 5 -38.21 -42.79 -0.75
N PRO A 6 -37.04 -43.33 -0.33
CA PRO A 6 -36.59 -43.26 1.06
C PRO A 6 -36.01 -41.86 1.42
N PRO A 7 -36.08 -41.48 2.70
CA PRO A 7 -35.71 -40.14 3.17
C PRO A 7 -34.21 -39.86 3.06
N GLN A 8 -33.88 -38.64 2.61
CA GLN A 8 -32.52 -38.09 2.62
C GLN A 8 -32.11 -37.76 4.06
N ASP A 9 -31.17 -38.53 4.62
CA ASP A 9 -30.42 -38.14 5.82
C ASP A 9 -29.51 -36.96 5.48
N ARG A 10 -29.85 -35.78 6.00
CA ARG A 10 -28.92 -34.65 6.06
C ARG A 10 -27.94 -34.92 7.21
N PRO A 11 -26.61 -34.93 6.98
CA PRO A 11 -25.69 -34.86 8.10
C PRO A 11 -25.83 -33.49 8.78
N SER A 12 -26.26 -33.54 10.03
CA SER A 12 -26.41 -32.44 10.97
C SER A 12 -25.14 -31.63 11.06
N ARG A 13 -25.28 -30.31 10.90
CA ARG A 13 -24.30 -29.29 11.27
C ARG A 13 -23.83 -29.55 12.70
N PRO A 14 -22.53 -29.71 12.98
CA PRO A 14 -22.06 -29.90 14.35
C PRO A 14 -22.35 -28.63 15.16
N ASP A 15 -23.03 -28.84 16.28
CA ASP A 15 -23.36 -27.86 17.30
C ASP A 15 -22.13 -27.05 17.73
N GLU A 16 -22.13 -25.76 17.37
CA GLU A 16 -21.58 -24.71 18.22
C GLU A 16 -22.35 -24.75 19.54
N THR A 17 -21.79 -25.39 20.58
CA THR A 17 -21.91 -25.03 22.02
C THR A 17 -21.50 -26.21 22.91
N ALA A 18 -20.23 -26.58 22.87
CA ALA A 18 -19.59 -27.32 23.94
C ALA A 18 -18.51 -26.44 24.56
N THR A 19 -18.90 -25.63 25.56
CA THR A 19 -17.98 -24.97 26.47
C THR A 19 -17.30 -26.03 27.33
N ALA A 20 -16.20 -26.58 26.82
CA ALA A 20 -15.31 -27.43 27.60
C ALA A 20 -14.44 -26.57 28.52
N SER A 21 -14.57 -26.92 29.80
CA SER A 21 -13.85 -26.47 30.98
C SER A 21 -12.33 -26.39 30.80
N GLU A 22 -11.74 -25.33 31.37
CA GLU A 22 -10.39 -25.30 31.96
C GLU A 22 -9.16 -25.48 31.03
N GLY A 23 -8.51 -24.36 30.73
CA GLY A 23 -7.04 -24.31 30.76
C GLY A 23 -6.27 -24.60 29.47
N THR A 24 -6.49 -23.83 28.40
CA THR A 24 -5.43 -23.23 27.58
C THR A 24 -6.06 -22.06 26.83
N PRO A 25 -5.61 -20.80 27.01
CA PRO A 25 -6.09 -19.72 26.16
C PRO A 25 -5.81 -20.12 24.71
N ALA A 26 -6.85 -20.16 23.86
CA ALA A 26 -6.68 -20.42 22.44
C ALA A 26 -5.53 -19.51 21.93
N PRO A 27 -4.51 -20.06 21.26
CA PRO A 27 -3.38 -19.26 20.82
C PRO A 27 -3.92 -18.18 19.90
N VAL A 28 -3.93 -16.94 20.38
CA VAL A 28 -4.22 -15.76 19.55
C VAL A 28 -3.13 -15.74 18.50
N ASP A 29 -3.50 -15.99 17.25
CA ASP A 29 -2.55 -16.15 16.15
C ASP A 29 -2.05 -14.76 15.70
N VAL A 30 -1.15 -14.17 16.49
CA VAL A 30 -0.53 -12.84 16.25
C VAL A 30 0.17 -12.78 14.88
N SER A 31 0.51 -13.95 14.33
CA SER A 31 1.14 -14.09 13.02
C SER A 31 0.24 -13.69 11.85
N VAL A 32 -1.09 -13.85 11.99
CA VAL A 32 -2.07 -13.47 10.96
C VAL A 32 -2.26 -11.95 10.94
N ASP A 33 -2.36 -11.33 12.13
CA ASP A 33 -2.60 -9.89 12.30
C ASP A 33 -1.42 -9.06 11.75
N THR A 34 -0.19 -9.42 12.10
CA THR A 34 1.02 -8.76 11.61
C THR A 34 1.17 -8.83 10.08
N ARG A 35 0.79 -9.95 9.46
CA ARG A 35 0.84 -10.11 7.99
C ARG A 35 -0.23 -9.27 7.28
N ALA A 36 -1.42 -9.15 7.86
CA ALA A 36 -2.49 -8.31 7.34
C ALA A 36 -2.10 -6.83 7.40
N VAL A 37 -1.59 -6.37 8.56
CA VAL A 37 -1.08 -5.00 8.73
C VAL A 37 0.03 -4.70 7.72
N THR A 38 0.98 -5.61 7.52
CA THR A 38 2.06 -5.43 6.54
C THR A 38 1.53 -5.36 5.11
N ALA A 39 0.50 -6.15 4.77
CA ALA A 39 -0.11 -6.11 3.44
C ALA A 39 -0.81 -4.76 3.17
N VAL A 40 -1.56 -4.25 4.14
CA VAL A 40 -2.22 -2.94 4.05
C VAL A 40 -1.19 -1.80 4.02
N ALA A 41 -0.12 -1.89 4.81
CA ALA A 41 0.95 -0.90 4.81
C ALA A 41 1.63 -0.80 3.43
N VAL A 42 1.96 -1.94 2.80
CA VAL A 42 2.56 -1.95 1.45
C VAL A 42 1.58 -1.46 0.39
N LEU A 43 0.29 -1.75 0.53
CA LEU A 43 -0.76 -1.26 -0.36
C LEU A 43 -0.88 0.28 -0.33
N LEU A 44 -0.82 0.86 0.88
CA LEU A 44 -0.97 2.30 1.10
C LEU A 44 0.33 3.10 0.95
N ALA A 45 1.50 2.44 0.92
CA ALA A 45 2.79 3.11 0.87
C ALA A 45 2.91 4.07 -0.31
N GLY A 46 2.56 3.64 -1.53
CA GLY A 46 2.62 4.48 -2.74
C GLY A 46 1.80 5.77 -2.63
N PRO A 47 0.48 5.68 -2.36
CA PRO A 47 -0.38 6.87 -2.17
C PRO A 47 0.04 7.78 -1.01
N VAL A 48 0.55 7.22 0.09
CA VAL A 48 1.03 8.00 1.23
C VAL A 48 2.30 8.77 0.85
N ILE A 49 3.25 8.12 0.18
CA ILE A 49 4.48 8.76 -0.30
C ILE A 49 4.15 9.90 -1.27
N SER A 50 3.25 9.68 -2.24
CA SER A 50 2.89 10.73 -3.20
C SER A 50 2.18 11.92 -2.53
N SER A 51 1.31 11.65 -1.54
CA SER A 51 0.63 12.70 -0.77
C SER A 51 1.61 13.54 0.05
N VAL A 52 2.55 12.89 0.75
CA VAL A 52 3.60 13.58 1.53
C VAL A 52 4.52 14.38 0.61
N HIS A 53 4.89 13.83 -0.54
CA HIS A 53 5.68 14.52 -1.55
C HIS A 53 4.96 15.78 -2.06
N PHE A 54 3.68 15.66 -2.44
CA PHE A 54 2.88 16.79 -2.90
C PHE A 54 2.79 17.89 -1.84
N LEU A 55 2.50 17.53 -0.59
CA LEU A 55 2.43 18.49 0.52
C LEU A 55 3.76 19.21 0.72
N LEU A 56 4.88 18.49 0.68
CA LEU A 56 6.21 19.08 0.83
C LEU A 56 6.50 20.08 -0.30
N VAL A 57 6.32 19.67 -1.56
CA VAL A 57 6.56 20.53 -2.72
C VAL A 57 5.67 21.78 -2.66
N TYR A 58 4.40 21.61 -2.32
CA TYR A 58 3.45 22.72 -2.18
C TYR A 58 3.95 23.76 -1.15
N LEU A 59 4.34 23.30 0.05
CA LEU A 59 4.82 24.21 1.11
C LEU A 59 6.13 24.92 0.72
N VAL A 60 7.03 24.24 0.01
CA VAL A 60 8.29 24.83 -0.47
C VAL A 60 8.03 25.92 -1.51
N VAL A 61 7.09 25.68 -2.44
CA VAL A 61 6.72 26.67 -3.46
C VAL A 61 6.01 27.86 -2.82
N GLU A 62 5.06 27.64 -1.92
CA GLU A 62 4.40 28.71 -1.17
C GLU A 62 5.40 29.56 -0.39
N ALA A 63 6.32 28.94 0.35
CA ALA A 63 7.36 29.67 1.08
C ALA A 63 8.32 30.44 0.18
N GLY A 64 8.65 29.91 -1.00
CA GLY A 64 9.51 30.56 -1.97
C GLY A 64 8.85 31.73 -2.69
N CYS A 65 7.53 31.67 -2.95
CA CYS A 65 6.82 32.74 -3.69
C CYS A 65 6.15 33.80 -2.78
N THR A 66 5.92 33.50 -1.50
CA THR A 66 5.40 34.48 -0.51
C THR A 66 6.51 35.12 0.36
N GLY A 67 7.77 34.80 0.05
CA GLY A 67 8.95 34.91 0.90
C GLY A 67 9.52 36.31 1.17
N ASP A 68 8.72 37.34 1.43
CA ASP A 68 9.21 38.65 1.96
C ASP A 68 9.24 38.70 3.51
N GLY A 69 9.25 37.54 4.17
CA GLY A 69 9.30 37.42 5.64
C GLY A 69 10.73 37.28 6.19
N PRO A 70 11.04 37.86 7.38
CA PRO A 70 12.39 37.77 7.96
C PRO A 70 12.79 36.31 8.22
N GLY A 71 13.89 35.87 7.59
CA GLY A 71 14.40 34.48 7.65
C GLY A 71 14.07 33.62 6.42
N LEU A 72 13.25 34.12 5.48
CA LEU A 72 12.84 33.38 4.28
C LEU A 72 13.75 33.57 3.07
N GLY A 73 14.78 34.40 3.14
CA GLY A 73 15.78 34.57 2.07
C GLY A 73 16.60 33.29 1.76
N LEU A 74 16.50 32.25 2.59
CA LEU A 74 17.02 30.91 2.29
C LEU A 74 16.16 30.16 1.25
N PHE A 75 14.92 30.59 1.02
CA PHE A 75 14.00 30.03 0.03
C PHE A 75 13.93 30.87 -1.26
N ASP A 76 14.81 31.86 -1.40
CA ASP A 76 14.98 32.56 -2.67
C ASP A 76 15.39 31.59 -3.79
N PRO A 77 14.97 31.83 -5.05
CA PRO A 77 15.44 31.07 -6.19
C PRO A 77 16.99 31.03 -6.20
N PRO A 78 17.65 29.86 -6.30
CA PRO A 78 17.18 28.58 -6.87
C PRO A 78 16.82 27.47 -5.86
N VAL A 79 16.81 27.76 -4.55
CA VAL A 79 16.61 26.74 -3.49
C VAL A 79 15.32 25.94 -3.63
N PRO A 80 14.13 26.54 -3.88
CA PRO A 80 12.87 25.78 -3.99
C PRO A 80 12.89 24.79 -5.16
N THR A 81 13.56 25.11 -6.27
CA THR A 81 13.74 24.19 -7.41
C THR A 81 14.58 22.99 -7.02
N VAL A 82 15.72 23.20 -6.35
CA VAL A 82 16.62 22.12 -5.92
C VAL A 82 15.92 21.20 -4.93
N VAL A 83 15.24 21.76 -3.92
CA VAL A 83 14.50 20.98 -2.92
C VAL A 83 13.40 20.16 -3.58
N THR A 84 12.65 20.74 -4.51
CA THR A 84 11.60 20.02 -5.26
C THR A 84 12.17 18.85 -6.05
N LEU A 85 13.30 19.05 -6.74
CA LEU A 85 13.95 17.99 -7.51
C LEU A 85 14.48 16.86 -6.62
N VAL A 86 15.14 17.20 -5.51
CA VAL A 86 15.63 16.20 -4.55
C VAL A 86 14.46 15.44 -3.93
N ALA A 87 13.40 16.13 -3.49
CA ALA A 87 12.21 15.49 -2.95
C ALA A 87 11.52 14.59 -3.97
N THR A 88 11.47 15.01 -5.24
CA THR A 88 10.92 14.21 -6.35
C THR A 88 11.76 12.95 -6.56
N ALA A 89 13.08 13.07 -6.62
CA ALA A 89 13.97 11.94 -6.80
C ALA A 89 13.84 10.92 -5.66
N VAL A 90 13.83 11.38 -4.41
CA VAL A 90 13.66 10.51 -3.24
C VAL A 90 12.29 9.83 -3.25
N ALA A 91 11.21 10.57 -3.50
CA ALA A 91 9.87 10.01 -3.56
C ALA A 91 9.71 9.01 -4.72
N ALA A 92 10.30 9.29 -5.88
CA ALA A 92 10.29 8.39 -7.03
C ALA A 92 11.03 7.08 -6.73
N LEU A 93 12.21 7.16 -6.09
CA LEU A 93 12.95 5.98 -5.66
C LEU A 93 12.16 5.16 -4.62
N ALA A 94 11.50 5.82 -3.68
CA ALA A 94 10.67 5.14 -2.69
C ALA A 94 9.48 4.43 -3.35
N CYS A 95 8.75 5.09 -4.25
CA CYS A 95 7.65 4.45 -5.02
C CYS A 95 8.15 3.31 -5.91
N ALA A 96 9.33 3.45 -6.53
CA ALA A 96 9.92 2.38 -7.33
C ALA A 96 10.30 1.17 -6.46
N ALA A 97 10.86 1.40 -5.28
CA ALA A 97 11.19 0.34 -4.32
C ALA A 97 9.94 -0.39 -3.83
N THR A 98 8.85 0.33 -3.49
CA THR A 98 7.58 -0.30 -3.06
C THR A 98 6.93 -1.07 -4.20
N ALA A 99 6.96 -0.53 -5.42
CA ALA A 99 6.48 -1.22 -6.61
C ALA A 99 7.27 -2.50 -6.87
N TRP A 100 8.61 -2.43 -6.83
CA TRP A 100 9.48 -3.59 -7.01
C TRP A 100 9.22 -4.66 -5.96
N TRP A 101 9.05 -4.25 -4.69
CA TRP A 101 8.76 -5.17 -3.61
C TRP A 101 7.39 -5.84 -3.77
N GLY A 102 6.35 -5.08 -4.13
CA GLY A 102 5.03 -5.61 -4.46
C GLY A 102 5.07 -6.61 -5.61
N PHE A 103 5.83 -6.30 -6.67
CA PHE A 103 6.02 -7.19 -7.81
C PHE A 103 6.78 -8.48 -7.43
N ALA A 104 7.88 -8.36 -6.67
CA ALA A 104 8.65 -9.50 -6.21
C ALA A 104 7.80 -10.44 -5.33
N ARG A 105 6.99 -9.87 -4.42
CA ARG A 105 6.05 -10.62 -3.57
C ARG A 105 4.98 -11.31 -4.40
N TRP A 106 4.36 -10.61 -5.36
CA TRP A 106 3.38 -11.21 -6.28
C TRP A 106 3.97 -12.39 -7.06
N ARG A 107 5.21 -12.23 -7.56
CA ARG A 107 5.91 -13.29 -8.29
C ARG A 107 6.31 -14.46 -7.38
N ALA A 108 6.62 -14.22 -6.11
CA ALA A 108 6.89 -15.27 -5.14
C ALA A 108 5.64 -16.11 -4.83
N ILE A 109 4.49 -15.45 -4.63
CA ILE A 109 3.20 -16.12 -4.40
C ILE A 109 2.80 -16.97 -5.63
N GLY A 110 3.01 -16.45 -6.84
CA GLY A 110 2.70 -17.18 -8.08
C GLY A 110 3.59 -18.40 -8.36
N ARG A 111 4.73 -18.56 -7.67
CA ARG A 111 5.61 -19.74 -7.79
C ARG A 111 5.36 -20.80 -6.72
N ALA A 112 4.66 -20.46 -5.63
CA ALA A 112 4.29 -21.42 -4.60
C ALA A 112 3.25 -22.40 -5.18
N ARG A 113 3.50 -23.70 -5.05
CA ARG A 113 2.58 -24.75 -5.53
C ARG A 113 1.34 -24.74 -4.61
N PRO A 114 0.11 -24.82 -5.16
CA PRO A 114 -1.09 -24.87 -4.35
C PRO A 114 -1.18 -26.23 -3.64
N ASP A 115 -0.61 -26.34 -2.45
CA ASP A 115 -0.82 -27.47 -1.56
C ASP A 115 -2.10 -27.24 -0.73
N ALA A 116 -2.81 -28.31 -0.39
CA ALA A 116 -4.09 -28.28 0.32
C ALA A 116 -4.02 -27.42 1.60
N GLY A 117 -4.65 -26.24 1.57
CA GLY A 117 -4.52 -25.18 2.58
C GLY A 117 -4.30 -23.77 1.99
N THR A 118 -4.02 -23.67 0.68
CA THR A 118 -3.73 -22.40 -0.02
C THR A 118 -4.92 -21.49 -0.35
N GLU A 119 -6.15 -21.76 0.11
CA GLU A 119 -7.29 -20.85 -0.17
C GLU A 119 -7.03 -19.42 0.35
N GLU A 120 -6.38 -19.28 1.51
CA GLU A 120 -5.90 -17.98 2.04
C GLU A 120 -4.80 -17.32 1.18
N LEU A 121 -3.99 -18.09 0.46
CA LEU A 121 -2.92 -17.55 -0.39
C LEU A 121 -3.44 -17.06 -1.74
N VAL A 122 -4.48 -17.71 -2.28
CA VAL A 122 -5.13 -17.31 -3.54
C VAL A 122 -5.78 -15.93 -3.40
N ASP A 123 -6.36 -15.63 -2.24
CA ASP A 123 -7.05 -14.36 -1.97
C ASP A 123 -6.10 -13.16 -1.79
N ARG A 124 -4.82 -13.41 -1.49
CA ARG A 124 -3.81 -12.35 -1.26
C ARG A 124 -3.09 -11.87 -2.53
N ARG A 125 -3.21 -12.61 -3.64
CA ARG A 125 -2.63 -12.24 -4.93
C ARG A 125 -3.18 -10.93 -5.51
N PRO A 126 -4.52 -10.66 -5.49
CA PRO A 126 -5.06 -9.39 -5.97
C PRO A 126 -4.61 -8.19 -5.11
N LEU A 127 -4.46 -8.35 -3.78
CA LEU A 127 -3.94 -7.27 -2.93
C LEU A 127 -2.50 -6.89 -3.27
N ALA A 128 -1.63 -7.88 -3.53
CA ALA A 128 -0.26 -7.63 -3.95
C ALA A 128 -0.19 -6.92 -5.31
N PHE A 129 -1.06 -7.29 -6.24
CA PHE A 129 -1.18 -6.62 -7.54
C PHE A 129 -1.72 -5.20 -7.41
N GLY A 130 -2.73 -4.99 -6.54
CA GLY A 130 -3.26 -3.66 -6.21
C GLY A 130 -2.18 -2.74 -5.64
N GLY A 131 -1.35 -3.22 -4.70
CA GLY A 131 -0.24 -2.44 -4.14
C GLY A 131 0.82 -2.06 -5.16
N PHE A 132 1.08 -2.93 -6.13
CA PHE A 132 1.94 -2.63 -7.26
C PHE A 132 1.36 -1.51 -8.14
N LEU A 133 0.09 -1.61 -8.52
CA LEU A 133 -0.58 -0.59 -9.33
C LEU A 133 -0.66 0.76 -8.60
N LEU A 134 -0.98 0.76 -7.31
CA LEU A 134 -1.01 1.98 -6.49
C LEU A 134 0.37 2.62 -6.35
N SER A 135 1.44 1.82 -6.25
CA SER A 135 2.81 2.34 -6.25
C SER A 135 3.20 2.94 -7.60
N LEU A 136 2.79 2.32 -8.71
CA LEU A 136 2.97 2.86 -10.06
C LEU A 136 2.22 4.19 -10.26
N LEU A 137 0.98 4.26 -9.78
CA LEU A 137 0.18 5.48 -9.82
C LEU A 137 0.82 6.58 -8.95
N GLY A 138 1.32 6.21 -7.77
CA GLY A 138 2.10 7.10 -6.88
C GLY A 138 3.36 7.64 -7.55
N LEU A 139 4.10 6.78 -8.25
CA LEU A 139 5.26 7.19 -9.04
C LEU A 139 4.88 8.16 -10.16
N ALA A 140 3.82 7.86 -10.90
CA ALA A 140 3.34 8.73 -11.98
C ALA A 140 2.91 10.11 -11.45
N THR A 141 2.25 10.16 -10.28
CA THR A 141 1.88 11.43 -9.63
C THR A 141 3.10 12.21 -9.17
N VAL A 142 4.08 11.57 -8.53
CA VAL A 142 5.34 12.22 -8.13
C VAL A 142 6.06 12.83 -9.34
N LEU A 143 6.18 12.07 -10.43
CA LEU A 143 6.81 12.57 -11.65
C LEU A 143 6.03 13.72 -12.28
N PHE A 144 4.70 13.61 -12.33
CA PHE A 144 3.84 14.66 -12.88
C PHE A 144 3.94 15.97 -12.09
N VAL A 145 4.07 15.89 -10.77
CA VAL A 145 4.24 17.06 -9.89
C VAL A 145 5.66 17.64 -9.98
N GLY A 146 6.69 16.79 -10.05
CA GLY A 146 8.08 17.23 -10.02
C GLY A 146 8.67 17.64 -11.37
N LEU A 147 8.25 17.03 -12.50
CA LEU A 147 8.79 17.36 -13.83
C LEU A 147 8.63 18.83 -14.22
N PRO A 148 7.47 19.49 -13.99
CA PRO A 148 7.27 20.88 -14.34
C PRO A 148 8.32 21.82 -13.75
N ALA A 149 8.90 21.49 -12.59
CA ALA A 149 9.96 22.29 -11.96
C ALA A 149 11.26 22.39 -12.81
N LEU A 150 11.44 21.52 -13.82
CA LEU A 150 12.56 21.59 -14.77
C LEU A 150 12.33 22.62 -15.89
N PHE A 151 11.07 22.93 -16.19
CA PHE A 151 10.69 23.74 -17.36
C PHE A 151 10.04 25.06 -16.99
N LEU A 152 9.38 25.14 -15.83
CA LEU A 152 8.66 26.31 -15.35
C LEU A 152 9.41 26.94 -14.18
N GLN A 153 9.53 28.26 -14.20
CA GLN A 153 9.98 29.01 -13.04
C GLN A 153 8.88 28.94 -11.97
N ALA A 154 9.26 28.57 -10.75
CA ALA A 154 8.31 28.35 -9.65
C ALA A 154 7.58 29.64 -9.23
N CYS A 155 8.26 30.78 -9.35
CA CYS A 155 7.70 32.11 -9.09
C CYS A 155 7.99 32.98 -10.32
N ALA A 156 6.95 33.66 -10.82
CA ALA A 156 6.99 34.60 -11.93
C ALA A 156 6.33 35.91 -11.51
#